data_AF-A0A540W670-F1
#
_entry.id   AF-A0A540W670-F1
#
_cell.length_a   1.000
_cell.length_b   1.000
_cell.length_c   1.000
_cell.angle_alpha   90.00
_cell.angle_beta   90.00
_cell.angle_gamma   90.00
#
_symmetry.space_group_name_H-M   'P 1'
#
loop_
_entity.id
_entity.type
_entity.pdbx_description
1 polymer ?
#
loop_
_entity_poly.entity_id
_entity_poly.type
_entity_poly.pdbx_seq_one_letter_code
_entity_poly.pdbx_strand_id
1 'polypeptide(L)'
;MQITAKRSVAIAVAGLVVGTVAALSVPALADNAPATPNATKIPAMTLDFAGTNGEADSPQVVGATFGGRAVVKDTSGNKVGEAFDVCAKDAINTKSDVVFCTGTINTKEGKISFSATLPISDDAANPERAAETGVVNGGTGSYEGVTGQVTFTPRAQGVFDATFS
;
A
#
# COMPACT_ATOMS: atom_id res chain seq x y z
N MET A 1 -54.11 3.57 -3.60
CA MET A 1 -54.41 2.12 -3.54
C MET A 1 -53.47 1.50 -2.52
N GLN A 2 -53.96 0.68 -1.57
CA GLN A 2 -53.22 0.05 -0.44
C GLN A 2 -52.56 1.07 0.54
N ILE A 3 -53.08 1.38 1.74
CA ILE A 3 -53.57 0.61 2.92
C ILE A 3 -52.43 -0.10 3.67
N THR A 4 -52.52 -0.11 5.02
CA THR A 4 -51.59 -0.66 6.04
C THR A 4 -50.64 0.42 6.59
N ALA A 5 -50.63 0.81 7.88
CA ALA A 5 -51.43 0.38 9.03
C ALA A 5 -51.75 1.54 10.04
N LYS A 6 -51.70 1.27 11.35
CA LYS A 6 -52.06 2.08 12.53
C LYS A 6 -51.38 1.51 13.78
N ARG A 7 -51.12 2.41 14.75
CA ARG A 7 -51.42 2.30 16.20
C ARG A 7 -50.39 1.80 17.23
N SER A 8 -50.39 2.59 18.31
CA SER A 8 -50.27 2.21 19.73
C SER A 8 -48.88 2.01 20.33
N VAL A 9 -48.43 3.08 20.99
CA VAL A 9 -47.64 2.99 22.23
C VAL A 9 -48.37 2.07 23.22
N ALA A 10 -47.66 1.07 23.75
CA ALA A 10 -48.11 0.29 24.90
C ALA A 10 -46.96 0.23 25.91
N ILE A 11 -47.05 1.07 26.95
CA ILE A 11 -46.19 0.97 28.12
C ILE A 11 -46.65 -0.27 28.89
N ALA A 12 -45.79 -1.27 29.04
CA ALA A 12 -46.01 -2.41 29.92
C ALA A 12 -44.86 -2.47 30.94
N VAL A 13 -45.24 -2.37 32.22
CA VAL A 13 -44.34 -2.20 33.36
C VAL A 13 -43.57 -3.50 33.65
N ALA A 14 -42.35 -3.35 34.17
CA ALA A 14 -41.45 -4.44 34.50
C ALA A 14 -42.06 -5.49 35.44
N GLY A 15 -42.06 -6.74 35.01
CA GLY A 15 -42.19 -7.91 35.89
C GLY A 15 -40.79 -8.42 36.25
N LEU A 16 -40.33 -8.14 37.47
CA LEU A 16 -39.07 -8.66 37.98
C LEU A 16 -39.26 -10.14 38.38
N VAL A 17 -38.81 -11.08 37.54
CA VAL A 17 -38.83 -12.51 37.87
C VAL A 17 -37.40 -13.00 38.12
N VAL A 18 -37.14 -13.39 39.37
CA VAL A 18 -35.91 -14.07 39.76
C VAL A 18 -35.98 -15.51 39.23
N GLY A 19 -35.13 -15.86 38.26
CA GLY A 19 -35.10 -17.20 37.68
C GLY A 19 -33.95 -17.38 36.69
N THR A 20 -33.12 -18.38 36.93
CA THR A 20 -31.96 -18.76 36.09
C THR A 20 -32.38 -19.09 34.66
N VAL A 21 -31.95 -18.30 33.69
CA VAL A 21 -31.98 -18.64 32.25
C VAL A 21 -30.63 -18.25 31.63
N ALA A 22 -30.14 -19.07 30.71
CA ALA A 22 -28.82 -18.97 30.11
C ALA A 22 -28.48 -17.56 29.58
N ALA A 23 -27.22 -17.17 29.75
CA ALA A 23 -26.66 -15.98 29.12
C ALA A 23 -26.73 -16.13 27.59
N LEU A 24 -27.75 -15.52 26.98
CA LEU A 24 -27.91 -15.50 25.54
C LEU A 24 -26.74 -14.74 24.92
N SER A 25 -26.08 -15.40 23.99
CA SER A 25 -24.89 -14.93 23.29
C SER A 25 -25.16 -13.64 22.51
N VAL A 26 -24.83 -12.51 23.12
CA VAL A 26 -24.54 -11.28 22.37
C VAL A 26 -23.26 -11.53 21.57
N PRO A 27 -23.20 -11.27 20.26
CA PRO A 27 -21.93 -11.27 19.53
C PRO A 27 -21.05 -10.17 20.12
N ALA A 28 -20.06 -10.58 20.91
CA ALA A 28 -19.15 -9.65 21.54
C ALA A 28 -18.23 -9.01 20.49
N LEU A 29 -18.09 -7.70 20.64
CA LEU A 29 -17.13 -6.77 20.05
C LEU A 29 -15.96 -7.34 19.24
N ALA A 30 -15.72 -6.66 18.11
CA ALA A 30 -14.39 -6.32 17.58
C ALA A 30 -13.28 -7.35 17.85
N ASP A 31 -13.08 -8.25 16.89
CA ASP A 31 -11.93 -9.13 16.84
C ASP A 31 -10.66 -8.31 16.56
N ASN A 32 -10.13 -7.68 17.61
CA ASN A 32 -8.74 -7.26 17.70
C ASN A 32 -7.88 -8.52 17.84
N ALA A 33 -7.92 -9.38 16.81
CA ALA A 33 -6.98 -10.47 16.65
C ALA A 33 -5.57 -9.87 16.78
N PRO A 34 -4.72 -10.38 17.69
CA PRO A 34 -3.36 -9.87 17.82
C PRO A 34 -2.68 -9.96 16.46
N ALA A 35 -2.17 -8.84 15.95
CA ALA A 35 -1.37 -8.84 14.73
C ALA A 35 -0.28 -9.90 14.89
N THR A 36 -0.30 -10.92 14.03
CA THR A 36 0.54 -12.10 14.16
C THR A 36 2.00 -11.65 14.13
N PRO A 37 2.77 -11.80 15.22
CA PRO A 37 4.07 -11.11 15.39
C PRO A 37 5.21 -11.70 14.54
N ASN A 38 4.87 -12.56 13.57
CA ASN A 38 5.79 -13.30 12.70
C ASN A 38 5.61 -12.91 11.23
N ALA A 39 5.22 -11.67 10.95
CA ALA A 39 5.24 -11.11 9.60
C ALA A 39 6.68 -11.23 9.03
N THR A 40 6.87 -11.97 7.95
CA THR A 40 8.22 -12.31 7.46
C THR A 40 8.97 -11.05 7.05
N LYS A 41 10.20 -10.86 7.53
CA LYS A 41 11.05 -9.76 7.09
C LYS A 41 11.18 -9.77 5.57
N ILE A 42 10.78 -8.68 4.92
CA ILE A 42 10.93 -8.53 3.47
C ILE A 42 12.45 -8.46 3.14
N PRO A 43 12.95 -9.30 2.23
CA PRO A 43 14.34 -9.23 1.78
C PRO A 43 14.59 -7.98 0.92
N ALA A 44 15.81 -7.46 0.95
CA ALA A 44 16.22 -6.44 -0.02
C ALA A 44 16.20 -7.03 -1.45
N MET A 45 15.82 -6.20 -2.42
CA MET A 45 15.63 -6.62 -3.82
C MET A 45 15.87 -5.46 -4.78
N THR A 46 16.18 -5.75 -6.04
CA THR A 46 16.23 -4.73 -7.10
C THR A 46 14.92 -4.74 -7.88
N LEU A 47 14.34 -3.56 -8.10
CA LEU A 47 13.23 -3.31 -9.02
C LEU A 47 13.78 -2.73 -10.32
N ASP A 48 13.57 -3.43 -11.43
CA ASP A 48 14.13 -3.09 -12.74
C ASP A 48 13.01 -2.86 -13.76
N PHE A 49 12.63 -1.59 -13.94
CA PHE A 49 11.60 -1.11 -14.87
C PHE A 49 12.16 -0.74 -16.26
N ALA A 50 13.45 -1.01 -16.54
CA ALA A 50 14.10 -0.56 -17.76
C ALA A 50 13.32 -0.98 -19.03
N GLY A 51 12.89 0.00 -19.83
CA GLY A 51 12.14 -0.22 -21.08
C GLY A 51 10.68 -0.65 -20.90
N THR A 52 10.10 -0.52 -19.70
CA THR A 52 8.70 -0.93 -19.41
C THR A 52 7.81 0.16 -18.82
N ASN A 53 8.39 1.27 -18.36
CA ASN A 53 7.64 2.35 -17.71
C ASN A 53 7.99 3.73 -18.30
N GLY A 54 7.11 4.71 -18.05
CA GLY A 54 7.33 6.11 -18.42
C GLY A 54 8.29 6.88 -17.50
N GLU A 55 8.92 6.22 -16.51
CA GLU A 55 9.94 6.83 -15.63
C GLU A 55 11.35 6.75 -16.22
N ALA A 56 11.57 5.79 -17.12
CA ALA A 56 12.72 5.80 -18.00
C ALA A 56 12.70 7.08 -18.87
N ASP A 57 11.53 7.53 -19.31
CA ASP A 57 11.37 8.71 -20.15
C ASP A 57 11.05 9.98 -19.33
N SER A 58 12.10 10.72 -19.00
CA SER A 58 12.02 12.03 -18.32
C SER A 58 11.61 13.17 -19.27
N PRO A 59 10.90 14.22 -18.85
CA PRO A 59 10.10 14.39 -17.63
C PRO A 59 8.59 14.35 -17.94
N GLN A 60 7.80 13.74 -17.05
CA GLN A 60 6.35 13.72 -17.18
C GLN A 60 5.74 15.11 -16.87
N VAL A 61 4.61 15.43 -17.51
CA VAL A 61 3.90 16.72 -17.32
C VAL A 61 3.12 16.68 -16.00
N VAL A 62 2.99 17.82 -15.32
CA VAL A 62 2.12 17.95 -14.13
C VAL A 62 0.68 17.57 -14.49
N GLY A 63 0.05 16.74 -13.66
CA GLY A 63 -1.26 16.14 -13.91
C GLY A 63 -1.23 14.90 -14.81
N ALA A 64 -0.07 14.49 -15.34
CA ALA A 64 0.07 13.23 -16.04
C ALA A 64 0.22 12.05 -15.08
N THR A 65 -0.33 10.90 -15.47
CA THR A 65 -0.09 9.61 -14.83
C THR A 65 0.80 8.72 -15.70
N PHE A 66 1.64 7.93 -15.04
CA PHE A 66 2.57 6.99 -15.65
C PHE A 66 2.75 5.78 -14.73
N GLY A 67 3.55 4.81 -15.15
CA GLY A 67 3.84 3.57 -14.41
C GLY A 67 4.33 2.50 -15.38
N GLY A 68 4.57 1.28 -14.88
CA GLY A 68 4.93 0.14 -15.70
C GLY A 68 5.12 -1.15 -14.92
N ARG A 69 6.05 -2.00 -15.40
CA ARG A 69 6.26 -3.35 -14.86
C ARG A 69 7.74 -3.69 -14.66
N ALA A 70 8.20 -3.66 -13.43
CA ALA A 70 9.54 -4.08 -13.07
C ALA A 70 9.71 -5.60 -13.07
N VAL A 71 10.90 -6.05 -13.45
CA VAL A 71 11.44 -7.34 -13.01
C VAL A 71 11.97 -7.19 -11.59
N VAL A 72 11.53 -8.06 -10.67
CA VAL A 72 12.05 -8.08 -9.29
C VAL A 72 13.20 -9.09 -9.22
N LYS A 73 14.37 -8.64 -8.77
CA LYS A 73 15.57 -9.46 -8.62
C LYS A 73 16.00 -9.56 -7.15
N ASP A 74 16.47 -10.73 -6.71
CA ASP A 74 17.11 -10.87 -5.41
C ASP A 74 18.51 -10.20 -5.38
N THR A 75 19.15 -10.18 -4.20
CA THR A 75 20.50 -9.64 -4.03
C THR A 75 21.59 -10.40 -4.80
N SER A 76 21.28 -11.56 -5.35
CA SER A 76 22.17 -12.34 -6.24
C SER A 76 21.89 -12.10 -7.73
N GLY A 77 20.87 -11.28 -8.06
CA GLY A 77 20.45 -10.94 -9.42
C GLY A 77 19.43 -11.90 -10.05
N ASN A 78 18.96 -12.92 -9.33
CA ASN A 78 17.96 -13.87 -9.87
C ASN A 78 16.58 -13.23 -9.90
N LYS A 79 15.79 -13.46 -10.96
CA LYS A 79 14.37 -13.05 -10.98
C LYS A 79 13.59 -13.82 -9.91
N VAL A 80 12.99 -13.09 -8.97
CA VAL A 80 12.10 -13.64 -7.93
C VAL A 80 10.65 -13.18 -8.07
N GLY A 81 10.36 -12.23 -8.96
CA GLY A 81 9.03 -11.67 -9.11
C GLY A 81 8.87 -10.63 -10.20
N GLU A 82 7.73 -9.94 -10.15
CA GLU A 82 7.41 -8.75 -10.95
C GLU A 82 6.72 -7.70 -10.08
N ALA A 83 7.06 -6.43 -10.26
CA ALA A 83 6.44 -5.31 -9.58
C ALA A 83 5.67 -4.44 -10.58
N PHE A 84 4.61 -3.81 -10.11
CA PHE A 84 3.78 -2.90 -10.90
C PHE A 84 3.58 -1.63 -10.10
N ASP A 85 3.62 -0.49 -10.76
CA ASP A 85 3.35 0.82 -10.18
C ASP A 85 2.44 1.67 -11.05
N VAL A 86 1.81 2.63 -10.40
CA VAL A 86 1.15 3.78 -11.01
C VAL A 86 1.53 5.00 -10.20
N CYS A 87 1.99 6.02 -10.91
CA CYS A 87 2.51 7.25 -10.38
C CYS A 87 1.78 8.45 -11.00
N ALA A 88 1.58 9.51 -10.23
CA ALA A 88 1.02 10.76 -10.69
C ALA A 88 1.97 11.90 -10.32
N LYS A 89 2.25 12.81 -11.27
CA LYS A 89 3.04 14.02 -11.02
C LYS A 89 2.11 15.18 -10.67
N ASP A 90 2.40 15.88 -9.58
CA ASP A 90 1.69 17.08 -9.14
C ASP A 90 2.67 18.23 -8.85
N ALA A 91 2.21 19.46 -8.97
CA ALA A 91 3.01 20.66 -8.68
C ALA A 91 2.69 21.15 -7.27
N ILE A 92 3.65 21.09 -6.35
CA ILE A 92 3.46 21.63 -5.00
C ILE A 92 3.68 23.16 -5.00
N ASN A 93 4.59 23.66 -5.83
CA ASN A 93 4.76 25.09 -6.09
C ASN A 93 5.50 25.34 -7.42
N THR A 94 5.77 26.60 -7.76
CA THR A 94 6.40 27.02 -9.03
C THR A 94 7.87 26.62 -9.21
N LYS A 95 8.45 25.84 -8.28
CA LYS A 95 9.84 25.36 -8.29
C LYS A 95 10.00 23.94 -7.72
N SER A 96 8.90 23.21 -7.55
CA SER A 96 8.91 21.89 -6.93
C SER A 96 7.69 21.10 -7.36
N ASP A 97 7.96 20.15 -8.24
CA ASP A 97 7.06 19.06 -8.57
C ASP A 97 7.32 17.87 -7.64
N VAL A 98 6.29 17.06 -7.42
CA VAL A 98 6.35 15.82 -6.64
C VAL A 98 5.61 14.72 -7.37
N VAL A 99 6.13 13.51 -7.30
CA VAL A 99 5.48 12.30 -7.80
C VAL A 99 4.96 11.48 -6.63
N PHE A 100 3.68 11.11 -6.71
CA PHE A 100 3.07 10.14 -5.82
C PHE A 100 2.95 8.81 -6.55
N CYS A 101 3.71 7.81 -6.11
CA CYS A 101 3.67 6.45 -6.64
C CYS A 101 2.93 5.51 -5.69
N THR A 102 2.16 4.59 -6.25
CA THR A 102 1.61 3.43 -5.55
C THR A 102 1.92 2.18 -6.35
N GLY A 103 2.20 1.07 -5.67
CA GLY A 103 2.59 -0.14 -6.38
C GLY A 103 2.44 -1.42 -5.58
N THR A 104 2.72 -2.54 -6.24
CA THR A 104 2.73 -3.87 -5.66
C THR A 104 3.88 -4.69 -6.22
N ILE A 105 4.70 -5.23 -5.31
CA ILE A 105 5.75 -6.20 -5.62
C ILE A 105 5.13 -7.59 -5.47
N ASN A 106 5.14 -8.40 -6.53
CA ASN A 106 4.63 -9.77 -6.52
C ASN A 106 5.81 -10.75 -6.62
N THR A 107 5.91 -11.67 -5.67
CA THR A 107 6.92 -12.75 -5.62
C THR A 107 6.22 -14.10 -5.48
N LYS A 108 6.96 -15.21 -5.43
CA LYS A 108 6.39 -16.54 -5.14
C LYS A 108 5.97 -16.69 -3.67
N GLU A 109 6.61 -15.94 -2.77
CA GLU A 109 6.34 -15.91 -1.32
C GLU A 109 5.07 -15.13 -0.98
N GLY A 110 4.73 -14.13 -1.79
CA GLY A 110 3.60 -13.25 -1.52
C GLY A 110 3.63 -11.94 -2.29
N LYS A 111 2.73 -11.04 -1.89
CA LYS A 111 2.64 -9.66 -2.41
C LYS A 111 2.99 -8.67 -1.31
N ILE A 112 3.53 -7.53 -1.70
CA ILE A 112 3.84 -6.38 -0.83
C ILE A 112 3.28 -5.14 -1.53
N SER A 113 2.40 -4.39 -0.87
CA SER A 113 1.89 -3.11 -1.37
C SER A 113 2.69 -1.96 -0.80
N PHE A 114 2.95 -0.93 -1.61
CA PHE A 114 3.71 0.24 -1.19
C PHE A 114 3.13 1.54 -1.77
N SER A 115 3.49 2.65 -1.13
CA SER A 115 3.31 4.01 -1.66
C SER A 115 4.52 4.86 -1.34
N ALA A 116 4.94 5.70 -2.29
CA ALA A 116 6.11 6.57 -2.15
C ALA A 116 5.80 7.98 -2.68
N THR A 117 6.50 8.95 -2.13
CA THR A 117 6.43 10.35 -2.55
C THR A 117 7.84 10.79 -2.90
N LEU A 118 8.09 11.12 -4.17
CA LEU A 118 9.41 11.44 -4.70
C LEU A 118 9.43 12.92 -5.13
N PRO A 119 10.34 13.77 -4.62
CA PRO A 119 10.54 15.10 -5.17
C PRO A 119 11.13 14.99 -6.58
N ILE A 120 10.61 15.79 -7.52
CA ILE A 120 11.27 16.03 -8.80
C ILE A 120 11.89 17.41 -8.76
N SER A 121 13.22 17.46 -8.96
CA SER A 121 13.90 18.70 -9.30
C SER A 121 13.53 19.11 -10.73
N ASP A 122 13.11 20.36 -10.91
CA ASP A 122 12.88 20.95 -12.23
C ASP A 122 14.19 21.12 -13.04
N ASP A 123 15.34 20.98 -12.39
CA ASP A 123 16.64 21.01 -13.05
C ASP A 123 16.96 19.67 -13.73
N ALA A 124 16.61 19.58 -15.02
CA ALA A 124 16.93 18.44 -15.88
C ALA A 124 18.44 18.14 -16.01
N ALA A 125 19.33 19.08 -15.63
CA ALA A 125 20.78 18.86 -15.61
C ALA A 125 21.29 18.23 -14.30
N ASN A 126 20.50 18.29 -13.22
CA ASN A 126 20.84 17.67 -11.93
C ASN A 126 19.60 17.01 -11.29
N PRO A 127 19.15 15.86 -11.82
CA PRO A 127 18.19 15.02 -11.13
C PRO A 127 18.89 14.39 -9.92
N GLU A 128 18.83 15.05 -8.77
CA GLU A 128 19.22 14.48 -7.48
C GLU A 128 18.32 13.28 -7.16
N ARG A 129 18.69 12.13 -7.73
CA ARG A 129 18.12 10.81 -7.48
C ARG A 129 18.60 10.33 -6.09
N ALA A 130 18.15 11.03 -5.06
CA ALA A 130 18.38 10.65 -3.68
C ALA A 130 17.72 9.30 -3.37
N ALA A 131 18.07 8.70 -2.23
CA ALA A 131 17.38 7.51 -1.76
C ALA A 131 16.01 7.91 -1.20
N GLU A 132 14.94 7.51 -1.90
CA GLU A 132 13.58 7.96 -1.61
C GLU A 132 12.86 7.00 -0.66
N THR A 133 12.04 7.58 0.22
CA THR A 133 11.37 6.85 1.30
C THR A 133 9.88 6.71 1.03
N GLY A 134 9.40 5.46 0.99
CA GLY A 134 8.00 5.08 0.93
C GLY A 134 7.54 4.28 2.15
N VAL A 135 6.26 3.94 2.15
CA VAL A 135 5.56 3.16 3.18
C VAL A 135 5.18 1.80 2.59
N VAL A 136 5.40 0.74 3.35
CA VAL A 136 4.81 -0.59 3.11
C VAL A 136 3.42 -0.61 3.73
N ASN A 137 2.40 -0.70 2.89
CA ASN A 137 0.99 -0.58 3.27
C ASN A 137 0.35 -1.92 3.67
N GLY A 138 1.03 -3.03 3.40
CA GLY A 138 0.53 -4.38 3.66
C GLY A 138 1.25 -5.43 2.82
N GLY A 139 0.90 -6.69 3.07
CA GLY A 139 1.31 -7.81 2.23
C GLY A 139 0.35 -8.99 2.33
N THR A 140 0.62 -10.03 1.54
CA THR A 140 -0.15 -11.29 1.51
C THR A 140 0.79 -12.49 1.51
N GLY A 141 0.31 -13.66 1.92
CA GLY A 141 1.15 -14.87 1.94
C GLY A 141 2.21 -14.76 3.05
N SER A 142 3.48 -15.02 2.73
CA SER A 142 4.57 -14.89 3.73
C SER A 142 4.71 -13.47 4.30
N TYR A 143 4.22 -12.45 3.60
CA TYR A 143 4.26 -11.03 4.00
C TYR A 143 2.93 -10.53 4.59
N GLU A 144 2.00 -11.42 4.94
CA GLU A 144 0.76 -11.03 5.60
C GLU A 144 1.03 -10.29 6.92
N GLY A 145 0.36 -9.16 7.12
CA GLY A 145 0.56 -8.29 8.28
C GLY A 145 1.82 -7.40 8.25
N VAL A 146 2.70 -7.49 7.23
CA VAL A 146 3.87 -6.59 7.15
C VAL A 146 3.42 -5.16 6.87
N THR A 147 3.88 -4.23 7.71
CA THR A 147 3.86 -2.78 7.49
C THR A 147 5.21 -2.21 7.89
N GLY A 148 5.56 -1.02 7.42
CA GLY A 148 6.86 -0.40 7.71
C GLY A 148 7.29 0.59 6.64
N GLN A 149 8.59 0.76 6.50
CA GLN A 149 9.21 1.66 5.55
C GLN A 149 9.90 0.89 4.41
N VAL A 150 9.90 1.48 3.22
CA VAL A 150 10.72 1.03 2.08
C VAL A 150 11.58 2.19 1.60
N THR A 151 12.88 1.96 1.41
CA THR A 151 13.81 2.93 0.85
C THR A 151 14.26 2.46 -0.52
N PHE A 152 13.98 3.28 -1.53
CA PHE A 152 14.36 3.06 -2.93
C PHE A 152 15.64 3.84 -3.25
N THR A 153 16.75 3.13 -3.40
CA THR A 153 18.04 3.73 -3.79
C THR A 153 18.21 3.63 -5.31
N PRO A 154 18.27 4.75 -6.04
CA PRO A 154 18.42 4.72 -7.50
C PRO A 154 19.80 4.19 -7.91
N ARG A 155 19.80 3.21 -8.83
CA ARG A 155 21.02 2.53 -9.32
C ARG A 155 21.32 2.88 -10.78
N ALA A 156 20.27 3.02 -11.57
CA ALA A 156 20.29 3.50 -12.94
C ALA A 156 18.91 4.11 -13.29
N GLN A 157 18.76 4.60 -14.51
CA GLN A 157 17.47 5.07 -15.04
C GLN A 157 16.45 3.90 -15.06
N GLY A 158 15.37 4.02 -14.28
CA GLY A 158 14.35 2.97 -14.12
C GLY A 158 14.79 1.76 -13.28
N VAL A 159 15.93 1.82 -12.57
CA VAL A 159 16.42 0.70 -11.76
C VAL A 159 16.73 1.17 -10.34
N PHE A 160 16.10 0.52 -9.36
CA PHE A 160 16.17 0.90 -7.94
C PHE A 160 16.44 -0.31 -7.06
N ASP A 161 17.33 -0.17 -6.07
CA ASP A 161 17.49 -1.15 -5.00
C ASP A 161 16.52 -0.79 -3.85
N ALA A 162 15.57 -1.67 -3.55
CA ALA A 162 14.56 -1.52 -2.52
C ALA A 162 14.98 -2.24 -1.23
N THR A 163 14.97 -1.51 -0.12
CA THR A 163 15.31 -2.01 1.22
C THR A 163 14.19 -1.71 2.19
N PHE A 164 13.97 -2.58 3.19
CA PHE A 164 12.77 -2.57 4.04
C PHE A 164 13.13 -2.61 5.52
N SER A 165 12.39 -1.85 6.34
CA SER A 165 12.59 -1.71 7.79
C SER A 165 11.29 -1.49 8.55
#